data_AF-A0A432W5K5-F1
#
_entry.id   AF-A0A432W5K5-F1
#
_cell.length_a   1.000
_cell.length_b   1.000
_cell.length_c   1.000
_cell.angle_alpha   90.00
_cell.angle_beta   90.00
_cell.angle_gamma   90.00
#
_symmetry.space_group_name_H-M   'P 1'
#
loop_
_entity.id
_entity.type
_entity.pdbx_description
1 polymer ?
#
loop_
_entity_poly.entity_id
_entity_poly.type
_entity_poly.pdbx_seq_one_letter_code
_entity_poly.pdbx_strand_id
1 'polypeptide(L)'
;MLSLLLLCSQLLLQTGGAQVLPFEAKIERLAIGNGTVLEARVLDNNELLILALQAGQSDLLIWSGGVKSSYQVIVKTGLDYDLRLSLQELQKQEAELEVSEHADLLQVGGQVSAQGRALLNQLSERYPQLLLALPEASSSAAVVIELEVRVMEFKKRHLRSLGVRWQQVANGPAVGIVSDWFGGRDFRVAGAATEGFVADFNSLSLTPGHYAYAGLSTALSSQLQLLEERGEVRMLASPVLRTESGSSAEFLAGGEVPLPQTNLQGAMEVNFKSYGIRLNIAPQQLDDGSIRTQVMTEVSNIDPAVSVGGIPGLLTRRTDSVVALPAGQTFVISGLTSEEASSTQQQVPGLGNLAAVGRLFANRDSSGSETELVIFITPRLVGEEDDKQQQREKLVQELQQRLQEQACRGMRTY
;
A
#
# COMPACT_ATOMS: atom_id res chain seq x y z
N MET A 1 -13.29 -47.74 62.46
CA MET A 1 -13.91 -47.40 61.17
C MET A 1 -12.88 -46.56 60.42
N LEU A 2 -11.87 -47.19 59.81
CA LEU A 2 -10.78 -46.49 59.12
C LEU A 2 -11.05 -46.56 57.62
N SER A 3 -11.08 -45.37 57.02
CA SER A 3 -11.37 -45.09 55.62
C SER A 3 -10.37 -45.79 54.68
N LEU A 4 -10.90 -46.53 53.71
CA LEU A 4 -10.18 -47.04 52.54
C LEU A 4 -9.56 -45.86 51.77
N LEU A 5 -8.24 -45.72 51.81
CA LEU A 5 -7.48 -44.96 50.83
C LEU A 5 -7.07 -45.92 49.70
N LEU A 6 -7.97 -46.06 48.73
CA LEU A 6 -7.67 -46.66 47.42
C LEU A 6 -6.74 -45.72 46.65
N LEU A 7 -5.43 -45.95 46.71
CA LEU A 7 -4.52 -45.47 45.67
C LEU A 7 -4.76 -46.33 44.44
N CYS A 8 -5.69 -45.90 43.58
CA CYS A 8 -5.86 -46.47 42.25
C CYS A 8 -4.73 -45.91 41.37
N SER A 9 -3.65 -46.69 41.23
CA SER A 9 -2.54 -46.34 40.35
C SER A 9 -2.96 -46.59 38.90
N GLN A 10 -3.17 -45.52 38.14
CA GLN A 10 -3.45 -45.58 36.71
C GLN A 10 -2.15 -45.71 35.91
N LEU A 11 -2.16 -46.55 34.88
CA LEU A 11 -1.04 -46.77 33.97
C LEU A 11 -1.50 -46.42 32.54
N LEU A 12 -0.80 -45.51 31.88
CA LEU A 12 -1.15 -45.04 30.54
C LEU A 12 -0.17 -45.62 29.51
N LEU A 13 -0.69 -46.36 28.53
CA LEU A 13 0.09 -46.98 27.46
C LEU A 13 -0.45 -46.57 26.08
N GLN A 14 0.37 -46.72 25.04
CA GLN A 14 -0.04 -46.53 23.64
C GLN A 14 -0.16 -47.87 22.92
N THR A 15 -1.08 -47.98 21.97
CA THR A 15 -1.24 -49.17 21.11
C THR A 15 0.07 -49.56 20.42
N GLY A 16 0.48 -50.82 20.53
CA GLY A 16 1.76 -51.33 20.04
C GLY A 16 2.95 -51.09 20.98
N GLY A 17 2.76 -50.35 22.07
CA GLY A 17 3.78 -50.07 23.08
C GLY A 17 3.99 -51.22 24.07
N ALA A 18 5.16 -51.22 24.71
CA ALA A 18 5.55 -52.17 25.75
C ALA A 18 6.17 -51.44 26.94
N GLN A 19 5.88 -51.88 28.17
CA GLN A 19 6.45 -51.34 29.39
C GLN A 19 6.87 -52.46 30.33
N VAL A 20 8.04 -52.32 30.96
CA VAL A 20 8.54 -53.26 31.97
C VAL A 20 8.44 -52.61 33.34
N LEU A 21 7.81 -53.29 34.29
CA LEU A 21 7.70 -52.85 35.68
C LEU A 21 8.50 -53.77 36.61
N PRO A 22 9.50 -53.26 37.34
CA PRO A 22 10.23 -54.05 38.32
C PRO A 22 9.42 -54.22 39.62
N PHE A 23 9.51 -55.38 40.25
CA PHE A 23 8.94 -55.66 41.57
C PHE A 23 10.01 -56.16 42.55
N GLU A 24 9.95 -55.68 43.79
CA GLU A 24 10.89 -56.08 44.85
C GLU A 24 10.66 -57.52 45.33
N ALA A 25 9.41 -57.98 45.30
CA ALA A 25 9.02 -59.33 45.70
C ALA A 25 8.55 -60.16 44.50
N LYS A 26 8.69 -61.49 44.63
CA LYS A 26 8.30 -62.44 43.58
C LYS A 26 6.83 -62.30 43.23
N ILE A 27 6.53 -62.18 41.94
CA ILE A 27 5.16 -62.16 41.42
C ILE A 27 4.60 -63.58 41.51
N GLU A 28 3.57 -63.76 42.34
CA GLU A 28 2.94 -65.07 42.57
C GLU A 28 1.80 -65.32 41.59
N ARG A 29 1.03 -64.27 41.27
CA ARG A 29 -0.12 -64.34 40.38
C ARG A 29 -0.35 -63.03 39.67
N LEU A 30 -0.88 -63.14 38.46
CA LEU A 30 -1.31 -62.05 37.60
C LEU A 30 -2.73 -62.33 37.11
N ALA A 31 -3.56 -61.30 37.04
CA ALA A 31 -4.84 -61.36 36.33
C ALA A 31 -5.06 -60.07 35.52
N ILE A 32 -5.59 -60.24 34.31
CA ILE A 32 -5.88 -59.16 33.38
C ILE A 32 -7.40 -59.17 33.16
N GLY A 33 -8.04 -58.01 33.25
CA GLY A 33 -9.47 -57.86 33.03
C GLY A 33 -9.86 -58.07 31.57
N ASN A 34 -9.23 -57.31 30.67
CA ASN A 34 -9.45 -57.39 29.22
C ASN A 34 -8.15 -57.76 28.48
N GLY A 35 -8.08 -59.02 28.03
CA GLY A 35 -6.94 -59.59 27.31
C GLY A 35 -6.82 -59.20 25.84
N THR A 36 -7.83 -58.52 25.24
CA THR A 36 -7.71 -58.00 23.87
C THR A 36 -7.04 -56.63 23.83
N VAL A 37 -7.10 -55.89 24.94
CA VAL A 37 -6.49 -54.57 25.12
C VAL A 37 -5.05 -54.69 25.59
N LEU A 38 -4.79 -55.64 26.49
CA LEU A 38 -3.53 -55.74 27.21
C LEU A 38 -3.10 -57.19 27.40
N GLU A 39 -1.82 -57.45 27.18
CA GLU A 39 -1.16 -58.71 27.57
C GLU A 39 -0.07 -58.40 28.59
N ALA A 40 0.16 -59.29 29.55
CA ALA A 40 1.24 -59.13 30.50
C ALA A 40 1.91 -60.47 30.83
N ARG A 41 3.24 -60.45 30.97
CA ARG A 41 4.08 -61.62 31.17
C ARG A 41 5.12 -61.35 32.25
N VAL A 42 5.27 -62.31 33.16
CA VAL A 42 6.29 -62.28 34.21
C VAL A 42 7.62 -62.71 33.61
N LEU A 43 8.67 -61.94 33.86
CA LEU A 43 10.06 -62.21 33.48
C LEU A 43 10.85 -62.75 34.68
N ASP A 44 12.01 -63.37 34.43
CA ASP A 44 12.79 -64.12 35.42
C ASP A 44 13.33 -63.26 36.60
N ASN A 45 13.41 -61.93 36.42
CA ASN A 45 13.98 -60.98 37.40
C ASN A 45 12.93 -60.26 38.27
N ASN A 46 11.77 -60.88 38.54
CA ASN A 46 10.62 -60.21 39.18
C ASN A 46 10.14 -58.97 38.41
N GLU A 47 10.32 -58.96 37.10
CA GLU A 47 9.82 -57.90 36.24
C GLU A 47 8.52 -58.34 35.57
N LEU A 48 7.62 -57.39 35.33
CA LEU A 48 6.40 -57.59 34.58
C LEU A 48 6.48 -56.83 33.26
N LEU A 49 6.50 -57.56 32.15
CA LEU A 49 6.33 -56.97 30.83
C LEU A 49 4.84 -56.81 30.55
N ILE A 50 4.42 -55.59 30.21
CA ILE A 50 3.06 -55.23 29.82
C ILE A 50 3.10 -54.81 28.35
N LEU A 51 2.25 -55.40 27.52
CA LEU A 51 2.08 -55.14 26.10
C LEU A 51 0.71 -54.54 25.85
N ALA A 52 0.67 -53.39 25.18
CA ALA A 52 -0.56 -52.72 24.79
C ALA A 52 -0.95 -53.16 23.37
N LEU A 53 -2.01 -53.97 23.27
CA LEU A 53 -2.44 -54.57 22.01
C LEU A 53 -3.42 -53.69 21.23
N GLN A 54 -4.46 -53.20 21.91
CA GLN A 54 -5.53 -52.40 21.31
C GLN A 54 -5.95 -51.28 22.24
N ALA A 55 -6.52 -50.20 21.67
CA ALA A 55 -7.02 -49.09 22.47
C ALA A 55 -8.23 -49.53 23.31
N GLY A 56 -8.26 -49.09 24.57
CA GLY A 56 -9.29 -49.48 25.53
C GLY A 56 -8.81 -49.40 26.98
N GLN A 57 -9.59 -49.96 27.88
CA GLN A 57 -9.25 -50.03 29.31
C GLN A 57 -9.21 -51.48 29.77
N SER A 58 -8.30 -51.78 30.69
CA SER A 58 -8.14 -53.11 31.28
C SER A 58 -7.63 -52.98 32.71
N ASP A 59 -8.14 -53.82 33.62
CA ASP A 59 -7.62 -53.89 34.98
C ASP A 59 -6.46 -54.89 35.05
N LEU A 60 -5.41 -54.53 35.78
CA LEU A 60 -4.26 -55.37 36.03
C LEU A 60 -4.13 -55.63 37.53
N LEU A 61 -4.34 -56.89 37.92
CA LEU A 61 -4.28 -57.34 39.30
C LEU A 61 -3.02 -58.15 39.51
N ILE A 62 -2.20 -57.72 40.47
CA ILE A 62 -0.88 -58.30 40.72
C ILE A 62 -0.82 -58.76 42.18
N TRP A 63 -0.39 -59.99 42.41
CA TRP A 63 -0.08 -60.51 43.75
C TRP A 63 1.42 -60.70 43.87
N SER A 64 2.05 -59.96 44.78
CA SER A 64 3.48 -60.01 45.03
C SER A 64 3.73 -59.84 46.54
N GLY A 65 4.56 -60.72 47.11
CA GLY A 65 4.90 -60.68 48.54
C GLY A 65 3.70 -60.72 49.49
N GLY A 66 2.63 -61.43 49.13
CA GLY A 66 1.39 -61.50 49.91
C GLY A 66 0.46 -60.28 49.81
N VAL A 67 0.82 -59.23 49.05
CA VAL A 67 -0.01 -58.03 48.84
C VAL A 67 -0.67 -58.07 47.47
N LYS A 68 -1.95 -57.66 47.41
CA LYS A 68 -2.70 -57.48 46.16
C LYS A 68 -2.65 -56.00 45.74
N SER A 69 -2.12 -55.74 44.56
CA SER A 69 -2.13 -54.43 43.91
C SER A 69 -3.06 -54.43 42.70
N SER A 70 -3.77 -53.32 42.49
CA SER A 70 -4.72 -53.13 41.39
C SER A 70 -4.35 -51.89 40.61
N TYR A 71 -4.09 -52.05 39.31
CA TYR A 71 -3.81 -50.96 38.40
C TYR A 71 -4.90 -50.87 37.34
N GLN A 72 -5.38 -49.67 37.08
CA GLN A 72 -6.25 -49.43 35.92
C GLN A 72 -5.35 -49.03 34.75
N VAL A 73 -5.29 -49.88 33.72
CA VAL A 73 -4.48 -49.62 32.53
C VAL A 73 -5.36 -49.04 31.42
N ILE A 74 -4.97 -47.88 30.93
CA ILE A 74 -5.64 -47.18 29.84
C ILE A 74 -4.69 -47.22 28.64
N VAL A 75 -5.09 -47.95 27.60
CA VAL A 75 -4.36 -48.00 26.33
C VAL A 75 -5.01 -47.01 25.37
N LYS A 76 -4.26 -45.98 24.97
CA LYS A 76 -4.68 -45.00 23.98
C LYS A 76 -4.14 -45.35 22.60
N THR A 77 -4.84 -44.97 21.54
CA THR A 77 -4.24 -44.89 20.21
C THR A 77 -3.14 -43.82 20.27
N GLY A 78 -1.90 -44.19 19.95
CA GLY A 78 -0.83 -43.20 19.86
C GLY A 78 -1.19 -42.13 18.82
N LEU A 79 -0.79 -40.88 19.07
CA LEU A 79 -0.79 -39.87 18.01
C LEU A 79 0.08 -40.37 16.86
N ASP A 80 -0.39 -40.18 15.63
CA ASP A 80 0.36 -40.60 14.45
C ASP A 80 1.73 -39.90 14.46
N TYR A 81 2.81 -40.69 14.54
CA TYR A 81 4.17 -40.18 14.63
C TYR A 81 4.51 -39.30 13.42
N ASP A 82 3.97 -39.64 12.25
CA ASP A 82 4.15 -38.88 11.01
C ASP A 82 3.48 -37.50 11.10
N LEU A 83 2.34 -37.40 11.77
CA LEU A 83 1.67 -36.12 12.02
C LEU A 83 2.50 -35.22 12.95
N ARG A 84 3.05 -35.76 14.04
CA ARG A 84 3.91 -34.98 14.96
C ARG A 84 5.16 -34.47 14.24
N LEU A 85 5.81 -35.31 13.45
CA LEU A 85 6.97 -34.90 12.65
C LEU A 85 6.61 -33.81 11.64
N SER A 86 5.50 -33.95 10.93
CA SER A 86 5.04 -32.96 9.94
C SER A 86 4.76 -31.60 10.59
N LEU A 87 4.10 -31.59 11.75
CA LEU A 87 3.82 -30.37 12.50
C LEU A 87 5.09 -29.74 13.08
N GLN A 88 6.04 -30.54 13.55
CA GLN A 88 7.31 -30.05 14.06
C GLN A 88 8.15 -29.40 12.94
N GLU A 89 8.13 -29.94 11.73
CA GLU A 89 8.82 -29.35 10.59
C GLU A 89 8.14 -28.04 10.15
N LEU A 90 6.81 -28.00 10.13
CA LEU A 90 6.04 -26.78 9.90
C LEU A 90 6.36 -25.69 10.94
N GLN A 91 6.49 -26.06 12.22
CA GLN A 91 6.81 -25.11 13.29
C GLN A 91 8.19 -24.47 13.14
N LYS A 92 9.13 -25.11 12.43
CA LYS A 92 10.43 -24.49 12.09
C LYS A 92 10.32 -23.44 10.99
N GLN A 93 9.32 -23.58 10.11
CA GLN A 93 9.10 -22.67 8.98
C GLN A 93 8.17 -21.51 9.36
N GLU A 94 7.20 -21.76 10.24
CA GLU A 94 6.18 -20.81 10.70
C GLU A 94 6.44 -20.44 12.16
N ALA A 95 7.09 -19.29 12.39
CA ALA A 95 7.58 -18.88 13.71
C ALA A 95 6.46 -18.66 14.75
N GLU A 96 5.24 -18.36 14.29
CA GLU A 96 4.07 -18.10 15.14
C GLU A 96 3.11 -19.30 15.23
N LEU A 97 3.53 -20.48 14.75
CA LEU A 97 2.72 -21.69 14.83
C LEU A 97 2.79 -22.29 16.25
N GLU A 98 1.63 -22.41 16.89
CA GLU A 98 1.48 -23.04 18.19
C GLU A 98 0.81 -24.40 18.04
N VAL A 99 1.45 -25.44 18.57
CA VAL A 99 0.89 -26.80 18.61
C VAL A 99 0.66 -27.17 20.06
N SER A 100 -0.59 -27.47 20.41
CA SER A 100 -0.98 -27.89 21.75
C SER A 100 -1.65 -29.26 21.70
N GLU A 101 -1.35 -30.11 22.66
CA GLU A 101 -1.87 -31.47 22.75
C GLU A 101 -2.88 -31.54 23.90
N HIS A 102 -4.14 -31.86 23.59
CA HIS A 102 -5.22 -31.96 24.56
C HIS A 102 -5.89 -33.34 24.46
N ALA A 103 -5.59 -34.19 25.44
CA ALA A 103 -6.07 -35.58 25.53
C ALA A 103 -5.67 -36.45 24.33
N ASP A 104 -6.54 -36.54 23.32
CA ASP A 104 -6.35 -37.35 22.10
C ASP A 104 -6.39 -36.46 20.83
N LEU A 105 -6.43 -35.13 21.01
CA LEU A 105 -6.53 -34.14 19.94
C LEU A 105 -5.27 -33.28 19.92
N LEU A 106 -4.75 -33.03 18.73
CA LEU A 106 -3.73 -32.01 18.46
C LEU A 106 -4.43 -30.76 17.96
N GLN A 107 -4.28 -29.67 18.69
CA GLN A 107 -4.79 -28.37 18.28
C GLN A 107 -3.63 -27.52 17.75
N VAL A 108 -3.81 -27.01 16.55
CA VAL A 108 -2.86 -26.08 15.91
C VAL A 108 -3.48 -24.69 15.86
N GLY A 109 -2.78 -23.72 16.41
CA GLY A 109 -3.18 -22.31 16.45
C GLY A 109 -2.03 -21.39 16.03
N GLY A 110 -2.27 -20.08 16.12
CA GLY A 110 -1.30 -19.04 15.77
C GLY A 110 -1.43 -18.51 14.34
N GLN A 111 -0.47 -17.68 13.92
CA GLN A 111 -0.42 -17.16 12.56
C GLN A 111 0.39 -18.08 11.65
N VAL A 112 -0.10 -18.26 10.43
CA VAL A 112 0.52 -19.12 9.42
C VAL A 112 0.44 -18.45 8.06
N SER A 113 1.46 -18.65 7.23
CA SER A 113 1.43 -18.23 5.82
C SER A 113 0.28 -18.91 5.05
N ALA A 114 -0.06 -18.35 3.88
CA ALA A 114 -1.06 -18.95 2.99
C ALA A 114 -0.69 -20.39 2.57
N GLN A 115 0.60 -20.67 2.39
CA GLN A 115 1.11 -22.00 2.04
C GLN A 115 1.00 -22.96 3.23
N GLY A 116 1.43 -22.53 4.42
CA GLY A 116 1.31 -23.31 5.65
C GLY A 116 -0.14 -23.67 5.97
N ARG A 117 -1.08 -22.74 5.77
CA ARG A 117 -2.52 -22.98 5.95
C ARG A 117 -3.07 -24.04 4.99
N ALA A 118 -2.67 -24.00 3.72
CA ALA A 118 -3.09 -25.01 2.75
C ALA A 118 -2.61 -26.42 3.14
N LEU A 119 -1.38 -26.54 3.63
CA LEU A 119 -0.84 -27.81 4.11
C LEU A 119 -1.56 -28.30 5.37
N LEU A 120 -1.81 -27.41 6.34
CA LEU A 120 -2.57 -27.74 7.55
C LEU A 120 -3.99 -28.21 7.24
N ASN A 121 -4.67 -27.60 6.27
CA ASN A 121 -5.99 -28.06 5.82
C ASN A 121 -5.92 -29.49 5.26
N GLN A 122 -4.93 -29.81 4.42
CA GLN A 122 -4.73 -31.17 3.90
C GLN A 122 -4.43 -32.18 5.01
N LEU A 123 -3.63 -31.79 6.01
CA LEU A 123 -3.36 -32.64 7.17
C LEU A 123 -4.62 -32.88 8.00
N SER A 124 -5.48 -31.86 8.18
CA SER A 124 -6.73 -32.00 8.94
C SER A 124 -7.73 -32.95 8.27
N GLU A 125 -7.75 -33.00 6.94
CA GLU A 125 -8.60 -33.95 6.20
C GLU A 125 -8.12 -35.40 6.38
N ARG A 126 -6.81 -35.61 6.47
CA ARG A 126 -6.20 -36.94 6.65
C ARG A 126 -6.22 -37.41 8.10
N TYR A 127 -6.12 -36.49 9.05
CA TYR A 127 -5.98 -36.77 10.47
C TYR A 127 -7.11 -36.11 11.26
N PRO A 128 -8.22 -36.82 11.54
CA PRO A 128 -9.38 -36.28 12.27
C PRO A 128 -9.06 -35.79 13.69
N GLN A 129 -7.94 -36.25 14.26
CA GLN A 129 -7.41 -35.82 15.55
C GLN A 129 -6.73 -34.43 15.52
N LEU A 130 -6.57 -33.82 14.34
CA LEU A 130 -6.00 -32.49 14.17
C LEU A 130 -7.09 -31.43 14.10
N LEU A 131 -7.18 -30.59 15.13
CA LEU A 131 -8.06 -29.43 15.18
C LEU A 131 -7.31 -28.16 14.77
N LEU A 132 -7.82 -27.46 13.77
CA LEU A 132 -7.29 -26.18 13.33
C LEU A 132 -8.05 -25.05 14.03
N ALA A 133 -7.37 -24.36 14.93
CA ALA A 133 -7.83 -23.15 15.60
C ALA A 133 -7.06 -21.94 15.06
N LEU A 134 -6.97 -21.86 13.73
CA LEU A 134 -6.33 -20.75 13.04
C LEU A 134 -7.33 -19.58 12.98
N PRO A 135 -6.90 -18.33 13.25
CA PRO A 135 -7.74 -17.17 12.98
C PRO A 135 -8.22 -17.23 11.53
N GLU A 136 -9.43 -16.73 11.23
CA GLU A 136 -9.81 -16.53 9.83
C GLU A 136 -8.69 -15.78 9.14
N ALA A 137 -8.35 -16.16 7.91
CA ALA A 137 -7.33 -15.44 7.16
C ALA A 137 -7.85 -14.02 7.07
N SER A 138 -7.40 -13.15 7.97
CA SER A 138 -7.57 -11.72 7.88
C SER A 138 -7.03 -11.44 6.51
N SER A 139 -7.93 -11.18 5.55
CA SER A 139 -7.57 -10.71 4.23
C SER A 139 -6.54 -9.64 4.50
N SER A 140 -5.26 -9.91 4.18
CA SER A 140 -4.14 -9.02 4.43
C SER A 140 -4.68 -7.61 4.25
N ALA A 141 -4.70 -6.80 5.32
CA ALA A 141 -5.37 -5.50 5.34
C ALA A 141 -5.14 -4.85 3.98
N ALA A 142 -6.21 -4.67 3.21
CA ALA A 142 -6.09 -4.40 1.79
C ALA A 142 -5.18 -3.19 1.64
N VAL A 143 -4.04 -3.35 0.97
CA VAL A 143 -3.05 -2.27 0.88
C VAL A 143 -3.69 -1.17 0.05
N VAL A 144 -3.99 -0.05 0.70
CA VAL A 144 -4.57 1.11 0.03
C VAL A 144 -3.41 1.96 -0.51
N ILE A 145 -3.51 2.31 -1.78
CA ILE A 145 -2.57 3.16 -2.48
C ILE A 145 -3.27 4.48 -2.81
N GLU A 146 -2.66 5.59 -2.37
CA GLU A 146 -3.04 6.93 -2.77
C GLU A 146 -2.13 7.42 -3.90
N LEU A 147 -2.72 7.94 -4.97
CA LEU A 147 -2.00 8.61 -6.04
C LEU A 147 -2.41 10.07 -6.09
N GLU A 148 -1.43 10.96 -5.88
CA GLU A 148 -1.56 12.39 -6.12
C GLU A 148 -1.06 12.70 -7.53
N VAL A 149 -1.95 13.18 -8.39
CA VAL A 149 -1.64 13.51 -9.79
C VAL A 149 -1.78 15.01 -9.98
N ARG A 150 -0.77 15.66 -10.56
CA ARG A 150 -0.81 17.09 -10.88
C ARG A 150 -0.61 17.26 -12.38
N VAL A 151 -1.58 17.92 -13.01
CA VAL A 151 -1.59 18.18 -14.45
C VAL A 151 -1.33 19.66 -14.66
N MET A 152 -0.27 19.98 -15.39
CA MET A 152 0.24 21.34 -15.53
C MET A 152 0.56 21.63 -17.00
N GLU A 153 0.24 22.83 -17.45
CA GLU A 153 0.53 23.32 -18.80
C GLU A 153 1.65 24.36 -18.75
N PHE A 154 2.71 24.16 -19.52
CA PHE A 154 3.91 25.02 -19.57
C PHE A 154 4.00 25.71 -20.92
N LYS A 155 4.46 26.96 -21.01
CA LYS A 155 4.83 27.56 -22.31
C LYS A 155 6.20 27.01 -22.79
N LYS A 156 6.30 26.51 -24.02
CA LYS A 156 7.49 25.79 -24.59
C LYS A 156 8.82 26.56 -24.47
N ARG A 157 8.79 27.90 -24.42
CA ARG A 157 10.00 28.74 -24.28
C ARG A 157 10.78 28.50 -22.97
N HIS A 158 10.12 28.03 -21.90
CA HIS A 158 10.73 27.83 -20.58
C HIS A 158 11.08 26.37 -20.24
N LEU A 159 10.52 25.38 -20.94
CA LEU A 159 10.91 23.97 -20.76
C LEU A 159 12.33 23.69 -21.26
N ARG A 160 12.77 24.34 -22.34
CA ARG A 160 14.16 24.20 -22.85
C ARG A 160 15.22 24.78 -21.91
N SER A 161 14.88 25.77 -21.07
CA SER A 161 15.80 26.29 -20.05
C SER A 161 15.88 25.43 -18.79
N LEU A 162 14.85 24.62 -18.51
CA LEU A 162 14.84 23.63 -17.41
C LEU A 162 15.45 22.28 -17.84
N GLY A 163 15.43 21.98 -19.14
CA GLY A 163 15.69 20.68 -19.75
C GLY A 163 17.12 20.14 -19.81
N VAL A 164 18.01 20.43 -18.85
CA VAL A 164 19.33 19.75 -18.77
C VAL A 164 19.69 19.22 -17.38
N ARG A 165 18.92 19.54 -16.31
CA ARG A 165 19.37 19.23 -14.93
C ARG A 165 18.29 18.72 -13.97
N TRP A 166 17.20 18.09 -14.43
CA TRP A 166 16.15 17.56 -13.54
C TRP A 166 16.69 16.58 -12.47
N GLN A 167 17.73 15.81 -12.81
CA GLN A 167 18.39 14.87 -11.89
C GLN A 167 19.32 15.53 -10.86
N GLN A 168 19.63 16.82 -11.02
CA GLN A 168 20.50 17.59 -10.11
C GLN A 168 19.70 18.56 -9.21
N VAL A 169 18.44 18.86 -9.54
CA VAL A 169 17.55 19.66 -8.67
C VAL A 169 16.91 18.80 -7.56
N ALA A 170 16.93 17.47 -7.71
CA ALA A 170 16.41 16.51 -6.73
C ALA A 170 17.45 16.02 -5.69
N ASN A 171 18.73 16.40 -5.83
CA ASN A 171 19.79 15.92 -4.94
C ASN A 171 20.30 17.04 -4.01
N GLY A 172 19.65 17.17 -2.84
CA GLY A 172 20.25 17.81 -1.66
C GLY A 172 19.60 19.13 -1.19
N PRO A 173 19.86 19.56 0.06
CA PRO A 173 19.31 20.78 0.64
C PRO A 173 19.90 22.06 0.01
N ALA A 174 19.06 23.08 -0.18
CA ALA A 174 19.46 24.41 -0.67
C ALA A 174 18.98 25.54 0.28
N VAL A 175 19.75 26.63 0.36
CA VAL A 175 19.47 27.84 1.16
C VAL A 175 19.37 29.04 0.21
N GLY A 176 18.37 29.91 0.40
CA GLY A 176 18.14 31.10 -0.44
C GLY A 176 17.68 32.32 0.37
N ILE A 177 17.84 33.52 -0.22
CA ILE A 177 17.45 34.81 0.36
C ILE A 177 16.44 35.49 -0.59
N VAL A 178 15.36 36.05 -0.05
CA VAL A 178 14.35 36.80 -0.82
C VAL A 178 14.40 38.28 -0.46
N SER A 179 14.44 39.14 -1.48
CA SER A 179 14.28 40.61 -1.38
C SER A 179 13.11 41.05 -2.27
N ASP A 180 12.09 41.70 -1.74
CA ASP A 180 11.10 42.38 -2.61
C ASP A 180 10.56 43.67 -1.99
N TRP A 181 10.75 44.78 -2.71
CA TRP A 181 10.02 46.04 -2.55
C TRP A 181 9.91 46.68 -3.95
N PHE A 182 8.80 46.42 -4.65
CA PHE A 182 8.38 47.00 -5.94
C PHE A 182 9.10 46.50 -7.22
N GLY A 183 8.55 45.44 -7.84
CA GLY A 183 8.51 45.29 -9.31
C GLY A 183 9.82 44.95 -10.04
N GLY A 184 10.83 44.41 -9.35
CA GLY A 184 12.11 43.97 -9.94
C GLY A 184 12.19 42.45 -10.14
N ARG A 185 12.38 42.01 -11.39
CA ARG A 185 12.16 40.64 -11.91
C ARG A 185 13.22 39.56 -11.61
N ASP A 186 14.03 39.63 -10.56
CA ASP A 186 15.14 38.67 -10.37
C ASP A 186 15.09 37.92 -9.02
N PHE A 187 14.46 36.75 -9.01
CA PHE A 187 14.72 35.73 -7.99
C PHE A 187 16.09 35.10 -8.28
N ARG A 188 17.06 35.26 -7.38
CA ARG A 188 18.40 34.68 -7.52
C ARG A 188 18.66 33.67 -6.40
N VAL A 189 18.68 32.38 -6.76
CA VAL A 189 19.29 31.35 -5.91
C VAL A 189 20.80 31.56 -5.97
N ALA A 190 21.40 31.99 -4.86
CA ALA A 190 22.85 32.12 -4.77
C ALA A 190 23.46 30.71 -4.67
N GLY A 191 23.96 30.21 -5.80
CA GLY A 191 24.97 29.14 -5.89
C GLY A 191 24.48 27.71 -5.56
N ALA A 192 24.40 26.87 -6.59
CA ALA A 192 24.55 25.43 -6.39
C ALA A 192 26.03 25.14 -6.08
N ALA A 193 26.34 24.61 -4.90
CA ALA A 193 27.68 24.16 -4.56
C ALA A 193 27.67 22.67 -4.23
N THR A 194 28.46 21.93 -5.02
CA THR A 194 28.89 20.55 -4.79
C THR A 194 29.70 20.44 -3.50
N GLU A 195 29.36 19.42 -2.71
CA GLU A 195 30.09 18.82 -1.58
C GLU A 195 30.55 19.71 -0.42
N GLY A 196 30.02 19.40 0.77
CA GLY A 196 30.55 19.80 2.07
C GLY A 196 30.20 21.23 2.49
N PHE A 197 29.16 21.39 3.33
CA PHE A 197 28.91 22.68 3.97
C PHE A 197 28.46 22.55 5.42
N VAL A 198 29.22 23.19 6.31
CA VAL A 198 28.73 23.82 7.53
C VAL A 198 28.49 25.28 7.17
N ALA A 199 27.25 25.75 7.26
CA ALA A 199 26.93 27.14 6.96
C ALA A 199 27.39 28.08 8.07
N ASP A 200 28.29 29.02 7.76
CA ASP A 200 28.61 30.11 8.67
C ASP A 200 27.53 31.20 8.59
N PHE A 201 26.51 31.06 9.43
CA PHE A 201 25.38 31.97 9.52
C PHE A 201 25.75 33.39 9.96
N ASN A 202 26.96 33.61 10.51
CA ASN A 202 27.42 34.95 10.90
C ASN A 202 27.84 35.82 9.71
N SER A 203 28.06 35.22 8.54
CA SER A 203 28.44 35.96 7.32
C SER A 203 27.23 36.46 6.51
N LEU A 204 26.00 36.06 6.89
CA LEU A 204 24.77 36.47 6.24
C LEU A 204 24.31 37.84 6.78
N SER A 205 24.67 38.92 6.09
CA SER A 205 24.15 40.26 6.39
C SER A 205 22.70 40.41 5.91
N LEU A 206 21.75 40.12 6.80
CA LEU A 206 20.32 40.34 6.56
C LEU A 206 19.97 41.82 6.77
N THR A 207 19.58 42.50 5.70
CA THR A 207 19.06 43.87 5.77
C THR A 207 17.57 43.83 6.17
N PRO A 208 17.06 44.75 7.02
CA PRO A 208 15.65 44.75 7.41
C PRO A 208 14.71 44.68 6.20
N GLY A 209 13.76 43.74 6.23
CA GLY A 209 12.84 43.48 5.10
C GLY A 209 13.25 42.33 4.17
N HIS A 210 14.31 41.59 4.49
CA HIS A 210 14.77 40.40 3.76
C HIS A 210 14.56 39.14 4.60
N TYR A 211 14.05 38.08 3.98
CA TYR A 211 13.78 36.81 4.66
C TYR A 211 14.68 35.72 4.06
N ALA A 212 15.36 34.97 4.92
CA ALA A 212 16.14 33.79 4.53
C ALA A 212 15.31 32.52 4.79
N TYR A 213 15.40 31.55 3.88
CA TYR A 213 14.69 30.29 4.00
C TYR A 213 15.59 29.11 3.57
N ALA A 214 15.42 27.95 4.21
CA ALA A 214 16.16 26.71 3.95
C ALA A 214 15.21 25.49 3.98
N GLY A 215 15.22 24.64 2.94
CA GLY A 215 14.43 23.40 2.93
C GLY A 215 14.43 22.62 1.60
N LEU A 216 14.41 21.28 1.68
CA LEU A 216 14.55 20.33 0.55
C LEU A 216 13.34 20.25 -0.40
N SER A 217 12.10 20.32 0.10
CA SER A 217 10.85 20.16 -0.68
C SER A 217 10.32 21.46 -1.31
N THR A 218 10.88 22.58 -0.86
CA THR A 218 10.40 23.93 -1.13
C THR A 218 11.01 24.57 -2.36
N ALA A 219 12.15 24.07 -2.87
CA ALA A 219 12.80 24.65 -4.05
C ALA A 219 12.02 24.38 -5.34
N LEU A 220 11.51 23.16 -5.53
CA LEU A 220 10.70 22.80 -6.70
C LEU A 220 9.31 23.45 -6.65
N SER A 221 8.65 23.40 -5.49
CA SER A 221 7.31 23.99 -5.30
C SER A 221 7.33 25.52 -5.41
N SER A 222 8.33 26.20 -4.84
CA SER A 222 8.48 27.66 -4.97
C SER A 222 8.81 28.11 -6.39
N GLN A 223 9.64 27.35 -7.13
CA GLN A 223 9.95 27.67 -8.51
C GLN A 223 8.75 27.46 -9.43
N LEU A 224 7.95 26.41 -9.20
CA LEU A 224 6.69 26.20 -9.91
C LEU A 224 5.69 27.33 -9.61
N GLN A 225 5.61 27.78 -8.35
CA GLN A 225 4.72 28.88 -7.94
C GLN A 225 5.13 30.23 -8.54
N LEU A 226 6.42 30.53 -8.63
CA LEU A 226 6.93 31.73 -9.32
C LEU A 226 6.65 31.71 -10.84
N LEU A 227 6.71 30.53 -11.47
CA LEU A 227 6.36 30.37 -12.88
C LEU A 227 4.85 30.47 -13.13
N GLU A 228 4.04 30.04 -12.16
CA GLU A 228 2.59 30.23 -12.14
C GLU A 228 2.20 31.71 -12.02
N GLU A 229 2.83 32.46 -11.11
CA GLU A 229 2.61 33.92 -10.94
C GLU A 229 2.99 34.73 -12.19
N ARG A 230 3.98 34.27 -12.97
CA ARG A 230 4.38 34.88 -14.24
C ARG A 230 3.50 34.47 -15.42
N GLY A 231 2.51 33.60 -15.20
CA GLY A 231 1.61 33.06 -16.22
C GLY A 231 2.33 32.19 -17.26
N GLU A 232 3.45 31.58 -16.87
CA GLU A 232 4.26 30.72 -17.73
C GLU A 232 3.94 29.23 -17.54
N VAL A 233 3.33 28.92 -16.39
CA VAL A 233 2.80 27.62 -16.03
C VAL A 233 1.36 27.79 -15.56
N ARG A 234 0.48 26.86 -15.93
CA ARG A 234 -0.91 26.84 -15.50
C ARG A 234 -1.24 25.46 -14.95
N MET A 235 -1.56 25.38 -13.66
CA MET A 235 -2.12 24.14 -13.11
C MET A 235 -3.52 23.92 -13.68
N LEU A 236 -3.75 22.75 -14.26
CA LEU A 236 -5.05 22.37 -14.82
C LEU A 236 -5.87 21.57 -13.80
N ALA A 237 -5.19 20.67 -13.06
CA ALA A 237 -5.84 19.78 -12.11
C ALA A 237 -4.86 19.23 -11.08
N SER A 238 -5.35 18.94 -9.87
CA SER A 238 -4.60 18.20 -8.84
C SER A 238 -5.45 17.12 -8.15
N PRO A 239 -5.99 16.13 -8.88
CA PRO A 239 -6.79 15.06 -8.28
C PRO A 239 -5.95 14.14 -7.38
N VAL A 240 -6.60 13.65 -6.32
CA VAL A 240 -6.06 12.62 -5.41
C VAL A 240 -7.02 11.44 -5.45
N LEU A 241 -6.50 10.25 -5.77
CA LEU A 241 -7.29 9.02 -5.83
C LEU A 241 -6.72 8.00 -4.86
N ARG A 242 -7.61 7.27 -4.19
CA ARG A 242 -7.25 6.14 -3.32
C ARG A 242 -7.92 4.88 -3.87
N THR A 243 -7.16 3.79 -3.95
CA THR A 243 -7.68 2.49 -4.37
C THR A 243 -6.85 1.38 -3.75
N GLU A 244 -7.45 0.20 -3.63
CA GLU A 244 -6.74 -1.00 -3.22
C GLU A 244 -5.68 -1.39 -4.26
N SER A 245 -4.58 -1.98 -3.80
CA SER A 245 -3.55 -2.56 -4.65
C SER A 245 -4.13 -3.61 -5.61
N GLY A 246 -3.97 -3.38 -6.91
CA GLY A 246 -4.50 -4.22 -7.98
C GLY A 246 -5.89 -3.81 -8.49
N SER A 247 -6.55 -2.84 -7.84
CA SER A 247 -7.85 -2.31 -8.24
C SER A 247 -7.72 -1.00 -9.01
N SER A 248 -8.67 -0.71 -9.89
CA SER A 248 -8.70 0.55 -10.66
C SER A 248 -9.56 1.61 -10.00
N ALA A 249 -9.21 2.88 -10.23
CA ALA A 249 -10.01 4.03 -9.85
C ALA A 249 -10.12 5.04 -10.98
N GLU A 250 -11.30 5.63 -11.14
CA GLU A 250 -11.59 6.65 -12.15
C GLU A 250 -12.05 7.96 -11.48
N PHE A 251 -11.56 9.07 -12.02
CA PHE A 251 -11.98 10.42 -11.68
C PHE A 251 -12.37 11.15 -12.96
N LEU A 252 -13.54 11.79 -12.94
CA LEU A 252 -14.02 12.65 -14.01
C LEU A 252 -14.50 13.98 -13.41
N ALA A 253 -13.95 15.09 -13.86
CA ALA A 253 -14.40 16.44 -13.52
C ALA A 253 -14.58 17.27 -14.79
N GLY A 254 -15.82 17.68 -15.07
CA GLY A 254 -16.13 18.50 -16.24
C GLY A 254 -17.62 18.55 -16.55
N GLY A 255 -17.96 18.66 -17.83
CA GLY A 255 -19.34 18.77 -18.30
C GLY A 255 -19.60 17.88 -19.50
N GLU A 256 -20.77 18.02 -20.12
CA GLU A 256 -21.14 17.23 -21.31
C GLU A 256 -21.66 18.13 -22.43
N VAL A 257 -21.32 17.78 -23.67
CA VAL A 257 -21.83 18.43 -24.88
C VAL A 257 -22.89 17.51 -25.51
N PRO A 258 -24.12 18.00 -25.72
CA PRO A 258 -25.16 17.24 -26.41
C PRO A 258 -24.88 17.18 -27.91
N LEU A 259 -24.86 15.98 -28.47
CA LEU A 259 -24.69 15.66 -29.88
C LEU A 259 -26.03 15.12 -30.41
N PRO A 260 -26.88 15.96 -31.03
CA PRO A 260 -28.09 15.50 -31.69
C PRO A 260 -27.69 14.67 -32.92
N GLN A 261 -28.20 13.45 -32.98
CA GLN A 261 -28.06 12.53 -34.10
C GLN A 261 -29.44 12.12 -34.58
N THR A 262 -29.56 11.80 -35.87
CA THR A 262 -30.79 11.21 -36.41
C THR A 262 -30.57 9.71 -36.54
N ASN A 263 -31.39 8.91 -35.86
CA ASN A 263 -31.29 7.46 -35.94
C ASN A 263 -31.80 6.94 -37.31
N LEU A 264 -31.64 5.63 -37.55
CA LEU A 264 -32.02 5.00 -38.84
C LEU A 264 -33.53 5.09 -39.17
N GLN A 265 -34.38 5.38 -38.18
CA GLN A 265 -35.83 5.58 -38.37
C GLN A 265 -36.22 7.05 -38.51
N GLY A 266 -35.25 7.99 -38.56
CA GLY A 266 -35.52 9.41 -38.71
C GLY A 266 -35.89 10.14 -37.42
N ALA A 267 -35.77 9.49 -36.25
CA ALA A 267 -36.03 10.11 -34.96
C ALA A 267 -34.77 10.85 -34.47
N MET A 268 -34.98 11.98 -33.77
CA MET A 268 -33.90 12.71 -33.12
C MET A 268 -33.48 11.99 -31.82
N GLU A 269 -32.21 11.66 -31.72
CA GLU A 269 -31.55 11.07 -30.55
C GLU A 269 -30.46 12.04 -30.09
N VAL A 270 -30.24 12.19 -28.78
CA VAL A 270 -29.21 13.09 -28.25
C VAL A 270 -28.19 12.27 -27.48
N ASN A 271 -26.95 12.23 -27.99
CA ASN A 271 -25.83 11.57 -27.33
C ASN A 271 -24.96 12.60 -26.62
N PHE A 272 -24.63 12.35 -25.35
CA PHE A 272 -23.79 13.25 -24.57
C PHE A 272 -22.33 12.85 -24.67
N LYS A 273 -21.45 13.81 -24.98
CA LYS A 273 -20.00 13.62 -24.97
C LYS A 273 -19.41 14.44 -23.84
N SER A 274 -18.87 13.75 -22.83
CA SER A 274 -18.22 14.40 -21.69
C SER A 274 -16.92 15.08 -22.11
N TYR A 275 -16.61 16.22 -21.48
CA TYR A 275 -15.35 16.93 -21.58
C TYR A 275 -14.90 17.35 -20.17
N GLY A 276 -13.64 17.78 -20.03
CA GLY A 276 -12.99 18.11 -18.77
C GLY A 276 -11.78 17.23 -18.51
N ILE A 277 -11.50 16.93 -17.25
CA ILE A 277 -10.37 16.10 -16.82
C ILE A 277 -10.88 14.71 -16.48
N ARG A 278 -10.37 13.69 -17.19
CA ARG A 278 -10.56 12.28 -16.88
C ARG A 278 -9.23 11.67 -16.48
N LEU A 279 -9.20 10.95 -15.38
CA LEU A 279 -8.04 10.25 -14.87
C LEU A 279 -8.47 8.83 -14.48
N ASN A 280 -7.81 7.83 -15.06
CA ASN A 280 -7.98 6.43 -14.69
C ASN A 280 -6.63 5.86 -14.29
N ILE A 281 -6.60 5.24 -13.11
CA ILE A 281 -5.39 4.65 -12.54
C ILE A 281 -5.64 3.19 -12.16
N ALA A 282 -4.59 2.38 -12.24
CA ALA A 282 -4.59 1.00 -11.76
C ALA A 282 -3.24 0.70 -11.08
N PRO A 283 -3.07 1.10 -9.80
CA PRO A 283 -1.84 0.87 -9.05
C PRO A 283 -1.78 -0.54 -8.48
N GLN A 284 -0.58 -1.09 -8.40
CA GLN A 284 -0.27 -2.38 -7.82
C GLN A 284 1.07 -2.29 -7.08
N GLN A 285 1.08 -2.68 -5.81
CA GLN A 285 2.31 -2.83 -5.04
C GLN A 285 3.10 -4.05 -5.54
N LEU A 286 4.40 -3.87 -5.73
CA LEU A 286 5.36 -4.91 -6.06
C LEU A 286 6.07 -5.42 -4.79
N ASP A 287 6.70 -6.59 -4.89
CA ASP A 287 7.39 -7.25 -3.76
C ASP A 287 8.53 -6.40 -3.17
N ASP A 288 9.13 -5.51 -3.97
CA ASP A 288 10.19 -4.58 -3.55
C ASP A 288 9.66 -3.30 -2.87
N GLY A 289 8.34 -3.19 -2.68
CA GLY A 289 7.67 -2.02 -2.11
C GLY A 289 7.44 -0.86 -3.09
N SER A 290 7.87 -0.99 -4.35
CA SER A 290 7.53 -0.01 -5.39
C SER A 290 6.09 -0.18 -5.86
N ILE A 291 5.55 0.85 -6.50
CA ILE A 291 4.17 0.89 -6.99
C ILE A 291 4.22 0.96 -8.51
N ARG A 292 3.74 -0.10 -9.17
CA ARG A 292 3.50 -0.12 -10.61
C ARG A 292 2.10 0.40 -10.86
N THR A 293 1.93 1.40 -11.71
CA THR A 293 0.61 1.95 -12.05
C THR A 293 0.50 2.19 -13.54
N GLN A 294 -0.66 1.84 -14.10
CA GLN A 294 -1.10 2.41 -15.37
C GLN A 294 -1.83 3.71 -15.09
N VAL A 295 -1.54 4.75 -15.86
CA VAL A 295 -2.15 6.07 -15.72
C VAL A 295 -2.63 6.55 -17.08
N MET A 296 -3.94 6.65 -17.22
CA MET A 296 -4.61 7.23 -18.36
C MET A 296 -5.16 8.59 -17.96
N THR A 297 -4.71 9.64 -18.62
CA THR A 297 -5.14 11.02 -18.38
C THR A 297 -5.68 11.61 -19.66
N GLU A 298 -6.81 12.29 -19.57
CA GLU A 298 -7.41 13.04 -20.66
C GLU A 298 -7.84 14.40 -20.15
N VAL A 299 -7.41 15.46 -20.84
CA VAL A 299 -7.82 16.84 -20.59
C VAL A 299 -8.49 17.35 -21.84
N SER A 300 -9.77 17.73 -21.74
CA SER A 300 -10.56 18.19 -22.85
C SER A 300 -11.28 19.50 -22.53
N ASN A 301 -11.22 20.43 -23.46
CA ASN A 301 -11.86 21.74 -23.35
C ASN A 301 -12.77 21.98 -24.55
N ILE A 302 -13.82 22.77 -24.35
CA ILE A 302 -14.65 23.26 -25.46
C ILE A 302 -13.81 24.18 -26.35
N ASP A 303 -13.81 23.90 -27.65
CA ASP A 303 -13.22 24.76 -28.68
C ASP A 303 -14.34 25.47 -29.46
N PRO A 304 -14.61 26.75 -29.17
CA PRO A 304 -15.63 27.51 -29.89
C PRO A 304 -15.19 27.92 -31.30
N ALA A 305 -13.90 27.86 -31.64
CA ALA A 305 -13.39 28.25 -32.96
C ALA A 305 -13.77 27.24 -34.06
N VAL A 306 -13.98 25.98 -33.67
CA VAL A 306 -14.48 24.91 -34.54
C VAL A 306 -15.88 24.55 -34.08
N SER A 307 -16.92 24.82 -34.88
CA SER A 307 -18.29 24.42 -34.54
C SER A 307 -19.09 23.96 -35.75
N VAL A 308 -20.01 23.03 -35.54
CA VAL A 308 -20.93 22.51 -36.56
C VAL A 308 -22.34 22.53 -35.99
N GLY A 309 -23.27 23.21 -36.67
CA GLY A 309 -24.67 23.27 -36.22
C GLY A 309 -24.87 23.89 -34.83
N GLY A 310 -23.98 24.80 -34.41
CA GLY A 310 -24.00 25.42 -33.08
C GLY A 310 -23.36 24.58 -31.97
N ILE A 311 -22.84 23.39 -32.31
CA ILE A 311 -22.15 22.50 -31.37
C ILE A 311 -20.64 22.77 -31.49
N PRO A 312 -19.97 23.19 -30.41
CA PRO A 312 -18.54 23.43 -30.44
C PRO A 312 -17.74 22.13 -30.48
N GLY A 313 -16.55 22.20 -31.05
CA GLY A 313 -15.57 21.14 -31.04
C GLY A 313 -14.98 20.91 -29.65
N LEU A 314 -14.18 19.85 -29.52
CA LEU A 314 -13.45 19.55 -28.30
C LEU A 314 -11.97 19.50 -28.61
N LEU A 315 -11.18 20.27 -27.85
CA LEU A 315 -9.74 20.19 -27.84
C LEU A 315 -9.33 19.18 -26.77
N THR A 316 -8.94 17.97 -27.18
CA THR A 316 -8.58 16.88 -26.27
C THR A 316 -7.09 16.59 -26.30
N ARG A 317 -6.48 16.46 -25.11
CA ARG A 317 -5.11 16.01 -24.88
C ARG A 317 -5.16 14.73 -24.05
N ARG A 318 -4.42 13.69 -24.44
CA ARG A 318 -4.46 12.38 -23.76
C ARG A 318 -3.08 11.75 -23.65
N THR A 319 -2.83 11.11 -22.50
CA THR A 319 -1.63 10.33 -22.22
C THR A 319 -2.03 8.99 -21.59
N ASP A 320 -1.42 7.91 -22.04
CA ASP A 320 -1.52 6.56 -21.45
C ASP A 320 -0.10 6.07 -21.19
N SER A 321 0.22 5.73 -19.95
CA SER A 321 1.57 5.33 -19.57
C SER A 321 1.55 4.36 -18.41
N VAL A 322 2.46 3.40 -18.44
CA VAL A 322 2.70 2.45 -17.36
C VAL A 322 4.06 2.75 -16.75
N VAL A 323 4.09 3.03 -15.45
CA VAL A 323 5.30 3.40 -14.72
C VAL A 323 5.42 2.58 -13.44
N ALA A 324 6.65 2.34 -12.98
CA ALA A 324 6.95 1.76 -11.68
C ALA A 324 7.75 2.78 -10.88
N LEU A 325 7.22 3.18 -9.73
CA LEU A 325 7.71 4.31 -8.95
C LEU A 325 7.88 3.90 -7.47
N PRO A 326 8.96 4.31 -6.80
CA PRO A 326 9.05 4.20 -5.34
C PRO A 326 7.94 4.99 -4.64
N ALA A 327 7.44 4.48 -3.51
CA ALA A 327 6.47 5.21 -2.68
C ALA A 327 7.06 6.54 -2.15
N GLY A 328 6.24 7.58 -2.14
CA GLY A 328 6.56 8.93 -1.65
C GLY A 328 7.33 9.82 -2.63
N GLN A 329 7.77 9.31 -3.78
CA GLN A 329 8.56 10.07 -4.75
C GLN A 329 7.71 10.57 -5.92
N THR A 330 7.94 11.80 -6.35
CA THR A 330 7.25 12.39 -7.50
C THR A 330 7.98 12.11 -8.80
N PHE A 331 7.25 11.61 -9.80
CA PHE A 331 7.77 11.37 -11.15
C PHE A 331 7.00 12.14 -12.22
N VAL A 332 7.68 12.46 -13.31
CA VAL A 332 7.11 13.11 -14.49
C VAL A 332 6.86 12.05 -15.56
N ILE A 333 5.60 11.92 -16.01
CA ILE A 333 5.21 10.87 -16.96
C ILE A 333 5.33 11.32 -18.42
N SER A 334 5.01 12.57 -18.74
CA SER A 334 4.97 13.02 -20.14
C SER A 334 5.14 14.53 -20.28
N GLY A 335 5.76 14.97 -21.37
CA GLY A 335 5.76 16.32 -21.92
C GLY A 335 5.20 16.27 -23.35
N LEU A 336 3.94 16.67 -23.54
CA LEU A 336 3.30 16.72 -24.86
C LEU A 336 3.48 18.10 -25.47
N THR A 337 4.41 18.26 -26.41
CA THR A 337 4.62 19.51 -27.15
C THR A 337 3.45 19.81 -28.10
N SER A 338 2.75 20.94 -27.92
CA SER A 338 1.79 21.49 -28.88
C SER A 338 2.34 22.79 -29.49
N GLU A 339 2.25 22.92 -30.80
CA GLU A 339 2.68 24.11 -31.55
C GLU A 339 1.47 24.72 -32.27
N GLU A 340 1.01 25.88 -31.78
CA GLU A 340 -0.04 26.66 -32.42
C GLU A 340 0.61 27.93 -33.00
N ALA A 341 0.78 27.97 -34.32
CA ALA A 341 1.36 29.10 -35.03
C ALA A 341 0.29 29.76 -35.91
N SER A 342 -0.07 31.01 -35.59
CA SER A 342 -0.91 31.85 -36.45
C SER A 342 -0.10 33.03 -36.99
N SER A 343 -0.09 33.19 -38.32
CA SER A 343 0.60 34.30 -38.99
C SER A 343 -0.41 35.05 -39.84
N THR A 344 -0.79 36.24 -39.40
CA THR A 344 -1.66 37.14 -40.17
C THR A 344 -0.80 38.20 -40.84
N GLN A 345 -0.87 38.29 -42.17
CA GLN A 345 -0.17 39.30 -42.94
C GLN A 345 -1.19 40.24 -43.57
N GLN A 346 -1.18 41.50 -43.15
CA GLN A 346 -1.96 42.57 -43.76
C GLN A 346 -1.02 43.45 -44.59
N GLN A 347 -1.32 43.63 -45.88
CA GLN A 347 -0.48 44.43 -46.78
C GLN A 347 -1.33 45.41 -47.59
N VAL A 348 -0.79 46.62 -47.83
CA VAL A 348 -1.42 47.60 -48.71
C VAL A 348 -1.34 47.09 -50.16
N PRO A 349 -2.47 46.97 -50.89
CA PRO A 349 -2.48 46.48 -52.27
C PRO A 349 -1.55 47.30 -53.18
N GLY A 350 -0.74 46.61 -54.00
CA GLY A 350 0.25 47.23 -54.90
C GLY A 350 1.60 47.51 -54.25
N LEU A 351 1.63 48.29 -53.16
CA LEU A 351 2.88 48.70 -52.48
C LEU A 351 3.56 47.58 -51.69
N GLY A 352 2.80 46.61 -51.18
CA GLY A 352 3.33 45.47 -50.43
C GLY A 352 4.19 44.48 -51.25
N ASN A 353 4.06 44.48 -52.58
CA ASN A 353 4.73 43.53 -53.47
C ASN A 353 6.06 44.04 -54.07
N LEU A 354 6.48 45.26 -53.73
CA LEU A 354 7.70 45.86 -54.27
C LEU A 354 8.95 45.26 -53.61
N ALA A 355 9.91 44.83 -54.45
CA ALA A 355 11.23 44.42 -53.97
C ALA A 355 11.92 45.59 -53.23
N ALA A 356 12.59 45.29 -52.11
CA ALA A 356 13.24 46.22 -51.17
C ALA A 356 12.34 47.06 -50.24
N VAL A 357 11.23 47.65 -50.70
CA VAL A 357 10.40 48.57 -49.87
C VAL A 357 9.08 47.98 -49.36
N GLY A 358 8.60 46.87 -49.91
CA GLY A 358 7.31 46.28 -49.56
C GLY A 358 7.16 45.89 -48.08
N ARG A 359 8.27 45.64 -47.37
CA ARG A 359 8.29 45.31 -45.93
C ARG A 359 7.91 46.48 -45.01
N LEU A 360 8.02 47.73 -45.48
CA LEU A 360 7.60 48.92 -44.72
C LEU A 360 6.10 49.18 -44.81
N PHE A 361 5.41 48.54 -45.76
CA PHE A 361 3.97 48.69 -46.06
C PHE A 361 3.18 47.39 -45.82
N ALA A 362 3.80 46.41 -45.17
CA ALA A 362 3.19 45.17 -44.73
C ALA A 362 3.30 45.10 -43.20
N ASN A 363 2.17 44.93 -42.51
CA ASN A 363 2.14 44.60 -41.09
C ASN A 363 2.06 43.08 -40.95
N ARG A 364 2.97 42.50 -40.16
CA ARG A 364 3.00 41.06 -39.89
C ARG A 364 2.77 40.83 -38.42
N ASP A 365 1.57 40.43 -38.08
CA ASP A 365 1.22 40.00 -36.73
C ASP A 365 1.40 38.49 -36.65
N SER A 366 2.46 38.07 -35.97
CA SER A 366 2.76 36.66 -35.70
C SER A 366 2.43 36.38 -34.23
N SER A 367 1.35 35.65 -33.98
CA SER A 367 0.96 35.16 -32.66
C SER A 367 1.10 33.64 -32.62
N GLY A 368 2.04 33.14 -31.82
CA GLY A 368 2.19 31.71 -31.56
C GLY A 368 2.19 31.44 -30.07
N SER A 369 1.31 30.53 -29.62
CA SER A 369 1.28 30.03 -28.25
C SER A 369 1.60 28.54 -28.27
N GLU A 370 2.84 28.21 -27.95
CA GLU A 370 3.25 26.81 -27.80
C GLU A 370 3.13 26.41 -26.33
N THR A 371 2.21 25.50 -26.00
CA THR A 371 2.06 24.95 -24.66
C THR A 371 2.36 23.47 -24.61
N GLU A 372 2.86 23.01 -23.46
CA GLU A 372 3.28 21.65 -23.21
C GLU A 372 2.63 21.12 -21.94
N LEU A 373 1.92 20.01 -22.05
CA LEU A 373 1.25 19.36 -20.92
C LEU A 373 2.24 18.46 -20.19
N VAL A 374 2.40 18.69 -18.89
CA VAL A 374 3.27 17.92 -18.00
C VAL A 374 2.44 17.33 -16.86
N ILE A 375 2.66 16.04 -16.60
CA ILE A 375 1.92 15.28 -15.59
C ILE A 375 2.88 14.75 -14.54
N PHE A 376 2.67 15.16 -13.30
CA PHE A 376 3.41 14.71 -12.12
C PHE A 376 2.58 13.72 -11.33
N ILE A 377 3.21 12.64 -10.85
CA ILE A 377 2.54 11.60 -10.08
C ILE A 377 3.37 11.27 -8.85
N THR A 378 2.71 11.21 -7.70
CA THR A 378 3.31 10.85 -6.42
C THR A 378 2.47 9.74 -5.79
N PRO A 379 2.94 8.48 -5.79
CA PRO A 379 2.23 7.40 -5.14
C PRO A 379 2.59 7.34 -3.65
N ARG A 380 1.63 7.03 -2.79
CA ARG A 380 1.79 6.83 -1.34
C ARG A 380 1.07 5.57 -0.91
N LEU A 381 1.68 4.77 -0.04
CA LEU A 381 0.97 3.70 0.67
C LEU A 381 0.24 4.35 1.84
N VAL A 382 -1.05 4.02 2.01
CA VAL A 382 -1.85 4.53 3.13
C VAL A 382 -1.92 3.43 4.19
N GLY A 383 -1.23 3.62 5.31
CA GLY A 383 -1.39 2.78 6.50
C GLY A 383 -2.51 3.28 7.41
N GLU A 384 -3.06 2.40 8.26
CA GLU A 384 -4.05 2.79 9.28
C GLU A 384 -3.54 3.86 10.27
N GLU A 385 -2.21 3.97 10.47
CA GLU A 385 -1.60 5.01 11.30
C GLU A 385 -1.55 6.38 10.61
N ASP A 386 -1.38 6.42 9.29
CA ASP A 386 -1.27 7.68 8.53
C ASP A 386 -2.61 8.42 8.52
N ASP A 387 -3.72 7.72 8.34
CA ASP A 387 -5.06 8.34 8.39
C ASP A 387 -5.36 8.92 9.78
N LYS A 388 -4.95 8.22 10.86
CA LYS A 388 -5.11 8.72 12.24
C LYS A 388 -4.25 9.95 12.51
N GLN A 389 -3.04 10.02 11.95
CA GLN A 389 -2.16 11.18 12.08
C GLN A 389 -2.70 12.39 11.31
N GLN A 390 -3.09 12.23 10.05
CA GLN A 390 -3.65 13.32 9.24
C GLN A 390 -4.92 13.90 9.86
N GLN A 391 -5.77 13.05 10.45
CA GLN A 391 -7.00 13.48 11.09
C GLN A 391 -6.73 14.22 12.41
N ARG A 392 -5.71 13.80 13.17
CA ARG A 392 -5.22 14.54 14.34
C ARG A 392 -4.67 15.92 13.96
N GLU A 393 -3.87 16.02 12.91
CA GLU A 393 -3.31 17.29 12.45
C GLU A 393 -4.39 18.28 12.01
N LYS A 394 -5.38 17.82 11.21
CA LYS A 394 -6.53 18.66 10.84
C LYS A 394 -7.32 19.14 12.05
N LEU A 395 -7.55 18.26 13.02
CA LEU A 395 -8.28 18.60 14.25
C LEU A 395 -7.51 19.63 15.10
N VAL A 396 -6.19 19.50 15.17
CA VAL A 396 -5.32 20.47 15.86
C VAL A 396 -5.36 21.84 15.17
N GLN A 397 -5.30 21.88 13.84
CA GLN A 397 -5.41 23.13 13.08
C GLN A 397 -6.79 23.80 13.28
N GLU A 398 -7.87 23.03 13.27
CA GLU A 398 -9.22 23.56 13.47
C GLU A 398 -9.41 24.12 14.90
N LEU A 399 -8.86 23.43 15.91
CA LEU A 399 -8.83 23.93 17.29
C LEU A 399 -8.02 25.21 17.43
N GLN A 400 -6.86 25.29 16.76
CA GLN A 400 -6.04 26.50 16.75
C GLN A 400 -6.77 27.70 16.13
N GLN A 401 -7.48 27.50 15.02
CA GLN A 401 -8.32 28.54 14.41
C GLN A 401 -9.43 29.02 15.36
N ARG A 402 -10.16 28.09 16.00
CA ARG A 402 -11.21 28.47 16.96
C ARG A 402 -10.68 29.23 18.16
N LEU A 403 -9.51 28.85 18.68
CA LEU A 403 -8.85 29.56 19.77
C LEU A 403 -8.41 30.97 19.35
N GLN A 404 -7.88 31.13 18.12
CA GLN A 404 -7.54 32.44 17.58
C GLN A 404 -8.78 33.34 17.39
N GLU A 405 -9.90 32.79 16.90
CA GLU A 405 -11.16 33.53 16.78
C GLU A 405 -11.71 33.98 18.13
N GLN A 406 -11.63 33.12 19.16
CA GLN A 406 -12.02 33.46 20.52
C GLN A 406 -11.11 34.52 21.15
N ALA A 407 -9.80 34.45 20.92
CA ALA A 407 -8.84 35.45 21.37
C ALA A 407 -9.09 36.82 20.72
N CYS A 408 -9.40 36.86 19.42
CA CYS A 408 -9.76 38.08 18.71
C CYS A 408 -11.12 38.66 19.15
N ARG A 409 -12.09 37.82 19.55
CA ARG A 409 -13.37 38.29 20.12
C ARG A 409 -13.21 38.89 21.52
N GLY A 410 -12.33 38.35 22.35
CA GLY A 410 -12.05 38.86 23.70
C GLY A 410 -11.36 40.24 23.72
N MET A 411 -10.61 40.60 22.67
CA MET A 411 -9.94 41.90 22.56
C MET A 411 -10.84 43.06 22.10
N ARG A 412 -12.10 42.81 21.71
CA ARG A 412 -13.04 43.86 21.28
C ARG A 412 -13.92 44.41 22.40
N THR A 413 -13.76 43.92 23.63
CA THR A 413 -14.54 44.33 24.80
C THR A 413 -13.64 44.83 25.91
N TYR A 414 -12.90 45.90 25.68
CA TYR A 414 -12.31 46.76 26.73
C TYR A 414 -12.20 48.19 26.24
#